data_AF-A0A7K3GCL2-F1
#
_entry.id   AF-A0A7K3GCL2-F1
#
_cell.length_a   1.000
_cell.length_b   1.000
_cell.length_c   1.000
_cell.angle_alpha   90.00
_cell.angle_beta   90.00
_cell.angle_gamma   90.00
#
_symmetry.space_group_name_H-M   'P 1'
#
loop_
_entity.id
_entity.type
_entity.pdbx_description
1 polymer ?
#
loop_
_entity_poly.entity_id
_entity_poly.type
_entity_poly.pdbx_seq_one_letter_code
_entity_poly.pdbx_strand_id
1 'polypeptide(L)'
;ECGGPGAVRAAARAVLDEAAGAEPPLTLDYLALVDPADFTEVADDHEGDAVLAVAARVGTTRLIDNVPLSFGPPSPETPTLGATK
;
A
#
# COMPACT_ATOMS: atom_id res chain seq x y z
N GLU A 1 3.19 12.46 -14.15
CA GLU A 1 2.08 11.53 -13.84
C GLU A 1 2.56 10.72 -12.65
N CYS A 2 2.34 11.25 -11.43
CA CYS A 2 3.17 10.92 -10.26
C CYS A 2 2.38 10.19 -9.16
N GLY A 3 1.57 9.19 -9.52
CA GLY A 3 0.71 8.51 -8.53
C GLY A 3 0.34 7.06 -8.84
N GLY A 4 1.02 6.38 -9.77
CA GLY A 4 0.72 4.98 -10.10
C GLY A 4 1.23 3.96 -9.08
N PRO A 5 0.79 2.70 -9.15
CA PRO A 5 1.22 1.62 -8.26
C PRO A 5 2.74 1.47 -8.14
N GLY A 6 3.48 1.60 -9.25
CA GLY A 6 4.94 1.54 -9.24
C GLY A 6 5.60 2.67 -8.45
N ALA A 7 5.03 3.88 -8.49
CA ALA A 7 5.52 5.02 -7.71
C ALA A 7 5.30 4.82 -6.21
N VAL A 8 4.17 4.22 -5.82
CA VAL A 8 3.89 3.86 -4.42
C VAL A 8 4.86 2.80 -3.93
N ARG A 9 5.13 1.75 -4.72
CA ARG A 9 6.14 0.72 -4.38
C ARG A 9 7.51 1.34 -4.16
N ALA A 10 7.94 2.21 -5.07
CA ALA A 10 9.23 2.88 -4.98
C ALA A 10 9.32 3.78 -3.74
N ALA A 11 8.28 4.58 -3.47
CA ALA A 11 8.23 5.44 -2.29
C ALA A 11 8.24 4.64 -0.98
N ALA A 12 7.42 3.60 -0.88
CA ALA A 12 7.40 2.71 0.28
C ALA A 12 8.76 2.05 0.48
N ARG A 13 9.40 1.59 -0.60
CA ARG A 13 10.72 0.95 -0.53
C ARG A 13 11.80 1.90 -0.03
N ALA A 14 11.81 3.15 -0.51
CA ALA A 14 12.78 4.14 -0.05
C ALA A 14 12.69 4.39 1.46
N VAL A 15 11.47 4.55 1.99
CA VAL A 15 11.24 4.74 3.44
C VAL A 15 11.67 3.50 4.25
N LEU A 16 11.38 2.31 3.75
CA LEU A 16 11.75 1.06 4.41
C LEU A 16 13.27 0.81 4.37
N ASP A 17 13.94 1.20 3.29
CA ASP A 17 15.40 1.11 3.17
C ASP A 17 16.09 2.09 4.15
N GLU A 18 15.52 3.29 4.38
CA GLU A 18 16.00 4.19 5.45
C GLU A 18 15.79 3.55 6.84
N ALA A 19 14.65 2.92 7.08
CA ALA A 19 14.34 2.24 8.34
C ALA A 19 15.25 1.02 8.61
N ALA A 20 15.85 0.43 7.57
CA ALA A 20 16.82 -0.64 7.73
C ALA A 20 18.10 -0.18 8.46
N GLY A 21 18.42 1.12 8.39
CA GLY A 21 19.53 1.73 9.13
C GLY A 21 19.15 2.22 10.54
N ALA A 22 17.90 2.06 10.97
CA ALA A 22 17.45 2.47 12.30
C ALA A 22 17.95 1.50 13.41
N GLU A 23 17.82 1.92 14.67
CA GLU A 23 18.17 1.10 15.83
C GLU A 23 16.96 0.98 16.77
N PRO A 24 16.32 -0.21 16.90
CA PRO A 24 16.63 -1.48 16.22
C PRO A 24 16.32 -1.47 14.70
N PRO A 25 17.08 -2.25 13.89
CA PRO A 25 16.93 -2.25 12.44
C PRO A 25 15.61 -2.88 12.01
N LEU A 26 14.96 -2.25 11.03
CA LEU A 26 13.77 -2.78 10.38
C LEU A 26 14.19 -3.65 9.18
N THR A 27 13.88 -4.94 9.23
CA THR A 27 14.13 -5.87 8.12
C THR A 27 12.82 -6.12 7.38
N LEU A 28 12.78 -5.82 6.08
CA LEU A 28 11.58 -6.07 5.28
C LEU A 28 11.41 -7.57 5.01
N ASP A 29 10.25 -8.13 5.38
CA ASP A 29 9.85 -9.50 5.03
C ASP A 29 9.16 -9.51 3.65
N TYR A 30 8.17 -8.66 3.42
CA TYR A 30 7.51 -8.48 2.13
C TYR A 30 6.94 -7.07 1.93
N LEU A 31 6.90 -6.61 0.69
CA LEU A 31 6.25 -5.37 0.24
C LEU A 31 5.68 -5.63 -1.15
N ALA A 32 4.35 -5.68 -1.25
CA ALA A 32 3.65 -5.89 -2.51
C ALA A 32 2.40 -5.02 -2.58
N LEU A 33 2.03 -4.61 -3.78
CA LEU A 33 0.64 -4.20 -4.02
C LEU A 33 -0.11 -5.38 -4.61
N VAL A 34 -1.26 -5.67 -4.03
CA VAL A 34 -2.12 -6.78 -4.42
C VAL A 34 -3.55 -6.32 -4.68
N ASP A 35 -4.28 -7.03 -5.54
CA ASP A 35 -5.71 -6.77 -5.76
C ASP A 35 -6.52 -7.32 -4.56
N PRO A 36 -7.48 -6.56 -4.00
CA PRO A 36 -8.27 -7.01 -2.85
C PRO A 36 -9.20 -8.20 -3.15
N ALA A 37 -9.56 -8.44 -4.41
CA ALA A 37 -10.48 -9.50 -4.82
C ALA A 37 -9.82 -10.87 -4.89
N ASP A 38 -8.57 -10.95 -5.37
CA ASP A 38 -7.87 -12.22 -5.60
C ASP A 38 -6.47 -12.31 -4.99
N PHE A 39 -5.99 -11.23 -4.34
CA PHE A 39 -4.66 -11.12 -3.74
C PHE A 39 -3.51 -11.38 -4.73
N THR A 40 -3.73 -11.12 -6.02
CA THR A 40 -2.68 -11.17 -7.03
C THR A 40 -1.90 -9.87 -7.09
N GLU A 41 -0.62 -9.92 -7.49
CA GLU A 41 0.18 -8.70 -7.63
C GLU A 41 -0.37 -7.82 -8.75
N VAL A 42 -0.67 -6.57 -8.42
CA VAL A 42 -1.12 -5.60 -9.43
C VAL A 42 0.06 -5.11 -10.27
N ALA A 43 -0.21 -4.84 -11.55
CA ALA A 43 0.77 -4.24 -12.44
C ALA A 43 1.04 -2.77 -12.08
N ASP A 44 2.17 -2.23 -12.53
CA ASP A 44 2.57 -0.85 -12.18
C ASP A 44 1.69 0.23 -12.85
N ASP A 45 0.88 -0.17 -13.83
CA ASP A 45 -0.13 0.60 -14.55
C ASP A 45 -1.57 0.25 -14.15
N HIS A 46 -1.77 -0.50 -13.06
CA HIS A 46 -3.11 -0.85 -12.56
C HIS A 46 -3.92 0.39 -12.19
N GLU A 47 -5.16 0.40 -12.68
CA GLU A 47 -6.20 1.37 -12.32
C GLU A 47 -7.32 0.64 -11.57
N GLY A 48 -7.68 1.15 -10.39
CA GLY A 48 -8.67 0.57 -9.49
C GLY A 48 -8.16 0.41 -8.07
N ASP A 49 -8.92 -0.32 -7.26
CA ASP A 49 -8.55 -0.62 -5.89
C ASP A 49 -7.40 -1.62 -5.82
N ALA A 50 -6.48 -1.39 -4.89
CA ALA A 50 -5.35 -2.25 -4.58
C ALA A 50 -5.05 -2.14 -3.07
N VAL A 51 -4.31 -3.11 -2.54
CA VAL A 51 -3.88 -3.13 -1.15
C VAL A 51 -2.36 -3.16 -1.15
N LEU A 52 -1.76 -2.13 -0.56
CA LEU A 52 -0.34 -2.15 -0.22
C LEU A 52 -0.16 -3.01 1.03
N ALA A 53 0.40 -4.18 0.84
CA ALA A 53 0.60 -5.18 1.84
C ALA A 53 2.10 -5.19 2.21
N VAL A 54 2.40 -4.94 3.48
CA VAL A 54 3.75 -4.79 4.01
C VAL A 54 3.89 -5.68 5.24
N ALA A 55 5.01 -6.41 5.33
CA ALA A 55 5.48 -6.89 6.63
C ALA A 55 6.97 -6.64 6.79
N ALA A 56 7.33 -6.26 8.00
CA ALA A 56 8.69 -6.03 8.40
C ALA A 56 8.92 -6.52 9.82
N ARG A 57 10.18 -6.80 10.15
CA ARG A 57 10.61 -7.19 11.49
C ARG A 57 11.45 -6.11 12.11
N VAL A 58 11.16 -5.79 13.36
CA VAL A 58 11.93 -4.85 14.17
C VAL A 58 12.41 -5.62 15.40
N GLY A 59 13.70 -5.98 15.41
CA GLY A 59 14.26 -6.93 16.37
C GLY A 59 13.57 -8.30 16.28
N THR A 60 12.81 -8.68 17.30
CA THR A 60 12.05 -9.95 17.34
C THR A 60 10.57 -9.80 16.97
N THR A 61 10.09 -8.57 16.78
CA THR A 61 8.67 -8.29 16.56
C THR A 61 8.39 -8.21 15.07
N ARG A 62 7.37 -8.94 14.60
CA ARG A 62 6.89 -8.88 13.22
C ARG A 62 5.69 -7.95 13.12
N LEU A 63 5.82 -6.90 12.32
CA LEU A 63 4.80 -5.91 12.01
C LEU A 63 4.17 -6.25 10.66
N ILE A 64 2.86 -6.03 10.55
CA ILE A 64 2.09 -6.18 9.33
C ILE A 64 1.27 -4.93 9.17
N ASP A 65 1.31 -4.32 8.00
CA ASP A 65 0.46 -3.20 7.63
C ASP A 65 -0.15 -3.46 6.26
N ASN A 66 -1.46 -3.26 6.15
CA ASN A 66 -2.22 -3.43 4.92
C ASN A 66 -2.99 -2.13 4.70
N VAL A 67 -2.59 -1.37 3.68
CA VAL A 67 -3.18 -0.07 3.37
C VAL A 67 -3.97 -0.19 2.06
N PRO A 68 -5.30 -0.02 2.07
CA PRO A 68 -6.07 0.05 0.83
C PRO A 68 -5.74 1.38 0.11
N LEU A 69 -5.52 1.28 -1.19
CA LEU A 69 -5.19 2.38 -2.10
C LEU A 69 -6.04 2.26 -3.36
N SER A 70 -6.53 3.38 -3.87
CA SER A 70 -7.26 3.42 -5.14
C SER A 70 -6.44 4.21 -6.16
N PHE A 71 -6.17 3.58 -7.30
CA PHE A 71 -5.42 4.15 -8.42
C PHE A 71 -6.38 4.52 -9.55
N GLY A 72 -6.13 5.64 -10.22
CA GLY A 72 -6.99 6.13 -11.29
C GLY A 72 -7.80 7.37 -10.89
N PRO A 73 -8.60 7.93 -11.82
CA PRO A 73 -9.44 9.08 -11.52
C PRO A 73 -10.38 8.71 -10.36
N PRO A 74 -10.65 9.61 -9.41
CA PRO A 74 -11.66 9.34 -8.41
C PRO A 74 -12.93 8.97 -9.16
N SER A 75 -13.42 7.74 -8.97
CA SER A 75 -14.80 7.47 -9.37
C SER A 75 -15.65 8.56 -8.71
N PRO A 76 -16.63 9.15 -9.40
CA PRO A 76 -17.57 10.04 -8.76
C PRO A 76 -18.39 9.20 -7.79
N GLU A 77 -17.85 8.93 -6.60
CA GLU A 77 -18.66 8.52 -5.48
C GLU A 77 -19.61 9.69 -5.24
N THR A 78 -20.86 9.43 -5.60
CA THR A 78 -21.98 10.30 -5.33
C THR A 78 -21.99 10.50 -3.82
N PRO A 79 -21.96 11.73 -3.28
CA PRO A 79 -22.15 11.91 -1.86
C PRO A 79 -23.53 11.32 -1.53
N THR A 80 -23.55 10.23 -0.76
CA THR A 80 -24.79 9.67 -0.25
C THR A 80 -25.34 10.69 0.74
N LEU A 81 -26.14 11.60 0.20
CA LEU A 81 -26.93 12.59 0.91
C LEU A 81 -27.68 11.89 2.04
N GLY A 82 -27.62 12.47 3.23
CA GLY A 82 -28.41 12.03 4.36
C GLY A 82 -29.86 11.81 3.97
N ALA A 83 -30.38 10.64 4.32
CA ALA A 83 -31.80 10.35 4.33
C ALA A 83 -32.15 9.77 5.70
N THR A 84 -32.55 10.68 6.59
CA THR A 84 -33.69 10.58 7.51
C THR A 84 -33.91 9.24 8.25
N LYS A 85 -33.73 9.27 9.57
CA LYS A 85 -34.84 9.25 10.55
C LYS A 85 -34.37 9.74 11.90
#